data_AF-A0A9E3JY51-F1
#
_entry.id   AF-A0A9E3JY51-F1
#
_cell.length_a   1.000
_cell.length_b   1.000
_cell.length_c   1.000
_cell.angle_alpha   90.00
_cell.angle_beta   90.00
_cell.angle_gamma   90.00
#
_symmetry.space_group_name_H-M   'P 1'
#
loop_
_entity.id
_entity.type
_entity.pdbx_description
1 polymer ?
#
loop_
_entity_poly.entity_id
_entity_poly.type
_entity_poly.pdbx_seq_one_letter_code
_entity_poly.pdbx_strand_id
1 'polypeptide(L)'
;MASGESVAFSLRAIDADGNTLPLVVTRALAQGITYAGTRQTPQVSIPFADDGTGGDAVAGDGAFTGVLAPAQSGLASFNGTIRTEVRYSVGGKNGLVQFDVVYTPELPAAWAGPPREAVEVGSLVFHLPLDVRMPGRYIVNGRVDDARGHPVALLTFNDVLGPGPNDIRLTMFGKLLRDKSPAPPLTLRDVDGYLLKENTDPDRALLPRLAGKVLTAAAHALTGYSDAEWQSEERSRYLTEFSKDLREARGRLAAFDPTAPLPPSECLPATR
;
A
#
# COMPACT_ATOMS: atom_id res chain seq x y z
N MET A 1 -5.45 8.09 -4.33
CA MET A 1 -5.61 9.53 -4.17
C MET A 1 -6.87 9.84 -3.40
N ALA A 2 -6.73 10.38 -2.20
CA ALA A 2 -7.84 10.92 -1.44
C ALA A 2 -8.24 12.31 -1.98
N SER A 3 -9.39 12.83 -1.53
CA SER A 3 -9.86 14.16 -1.88
C SER A 3 -8.81 15.23 -1.56
N GLY A 4 -8.59 16.17 -2.48
CA GLY A 4 -7.59 17.23 -2.37
C GLY A 4 -6.16 16.81 -2.74
N GLU A 5 -5.87 15.53 -2.95
CA GLU A 5 -4.56 15.08 -3.42
C GLU A 5 -4.37 15.29 -4.94
N SER A 6 -3.12 15.47 -5.34
CA SER A 6 -2.67 15.48 -6.73
C SER A 6 -1.56 14.44 -6.95
N VAL A 7 -1.35 14.04 -8.20
CA VAL A 7 -0.26 13.15 -8.60
C VAL A 7 0.48 13.73 -9.79
N ALA A 8 1.80 13.61 -9.80
CA ALA A 8 2.65 13.92 -10.94
C ALA A 8 3.02 12.62 -11.65
N PHE A 9 2.89 12.59 -12.97
CA PHE A 9 3.32 11.50 -13.84
C PHE A 9 4.54 11.98 -14.63
N SER A 10 5.62 11.19 -14.66
CA SER A 10 6.82 11.50 -15.43
C SER A 10 7.03 10.46 -16.53
N LEU A 11 7.45 10.92 -17.71
CA LEU A 11 7.72 10.13 -18.90
C LEU A 11 9.06 10.54 -19.52
N ARG A 12 9.95 9.57 -19.69
CA ARG A 12 11.24 9.73 -20.36
C ARG A 12 11.48 8.57 -21.33
N ALA A 13 12.09 8.86 -22.46
CA ALA A 13 12.54 7.84 -23.40
C ALA A 13 14.06 7.66 -23.27
N ILE A 14 14.50 6.42 -23.12
CA ILE A 14 15.92 6.06 -23.07
C ILE A 14 16.22 4.94 -24.07
N ASP A 15 17.42 4.93 -24.62
CA ASP A 15 17.92 3.82 -25.43
C ASP A 15 18.51 2.70 -24.55
N ALA A 16 19.06 1.66 -25.19
CA ALA A 16 19.66 0.52 -24.49
C ALA A 16 20.94 0.87 -23.71
N ASP A 17 21.61 1.96 -24.08
CA ASP A 17 22.83 2.45 -23.44
C ASP A 17 22.52 3.46 -22.31
N GLY A 18 21.23 3.75 -22.08
CA GLY A 18 20.75 4.69 -21.07
C GLY A 18 20.76 6.15 -21.50
N ASN A 19 21.05 6.44 -22.78
CA ASN A 19 20.99 7.80 -23.29
C ASN A 19 19.54 8.24 -23.49
N THR A 20 19.27 9.51 -23.24
CA THR A 20 17.93 10.08 -23.42
C THR A 20 17.63 10.29 -24.89
N LEU A 21 16.45 9.85 -25.30
CA LEU A 21 15.94 10.02 -26.65
C LEU A 21 14.96 11.19 -26.70
N PRO A 22 14.96 11.99 -27.79
CA PRO A 22 13.94 13.01 -27.99
C PRO A 22 12.53 12.40 -27.97
N LEU A 23 11.72 12.85 -27.01
CA LEU A 23 10.33 12.45 -26.84
C LEU A 23 9.43 13.66 -27.06
N VAL A 24 8.35 13.45 -27.81
CA VAL A 24 7.30 14.46 -28.00
C VAL A 24 5.99 13.88 -27.49
N VAL A 25 5.42 14.47 -26.44
CA VAL A 25 4.06 14.15 -26.02
C VAL A 25 3.07 14.79 -26.99
N THR A 26 2.25 13.96 -27.63
CA THR A 26 1.28 14.42 -28.66
C THR A 26 -0.11 14.63 -28.09
N ARG A 27 -0.49 13.87 -27.06
CA ARG A 27 -1.77 14.03 -26.34
C ARG A 27 -1.70 13.35 -24.98
N ALA A 28 -2.26 13.97 -23.95
CA ALA A 28 -2.43 13.34 -22.65
C ALA A 28 -3.81 13.67 -22.08
N LEU A 29 -4.59 12.65 -21.76
CA LEU A 29 -5.96 12.78 -21.25
C LEU A 29 -6.18 11.89 -20.02
N ALA A 30 -6.77 12.47 -18.98
CA ALA A 30 -7.29 11.75 -17.83
C ALA A 30 -8.82 11.59 -17.95
N GLN A 31 -9.32 10.39 -17.66
CA GLN A 31 -10.75 10.09 -17.61
C GLN A 31 -11.03 8.99 -16.57
N GLY A 32 -12.18 9.05 -15.92
CA GLY A 32 -12.61 7.97 -15.04
C GLY A 32 -12.98 6.72 -15.84
N ILE A 33 -12.45 5.56 -15.45
CA ILE A 33 -12.82 4.27 -16.02
C ILE A 33 -14.25 3.95 -15.58
N THR A 34 -15.08 3.63 -16.55
CA THR A 34 -16.48 3.27 -16.33
C THR A 34 -16.83 2.02 -17.14
N TYR A 35 -17.65 1.13 -16.60
CA TYR A 35 -18.04 -0.11 -17.26
C TYR A 35 -19.26 0.07 -18.18
N ALA A 36 -19.62 -0.96 -18.94
CA ALA A 36 -20.72 -0.88 -19.89
C ALA A 36 -22.04 -0.48 -19.21
N GLY A 37 -22.75 0.51 -19.79
CA GLY A 37 -24.04 0.99 -19.28
C GLY A 37 -23.98 2.23 -18.37
N THR A 38 -22.80 2.72 -18.01
CA THR A 38 -22.64 3.95 -17.22
C THR A 38 -22.32 5.17 -18.10
N ARG A 39 -22.66 6.36 -17.61
CA ARG A 39 -22.38 7.64 -18.28
C ARG A 39 -20.87 7.84 -18.44
N GLN A 40 -20.44 8.30 -19.61
CA GLN A 40 -19.05 8.69 -19.84
C GLN A 40 -18.63 9.80 -18.88
N THR A 41 -17.39 9.71 -18.40
CA THR A 41 -16.77 10.71 -17.54
C THR A 41 -16.19 11.85 -18.37
N PRO A 42 -16.11 13.07 -17.81
CA PRO A 42 -15.40 14.16 -18.46
C PRO A 42 -13.95 13.79 -18.75
N GLN A 43 -13.45 14.17 -19.93
CA GLN A 43 -12.03 14.07 -20.24
C GLN A 43 -11.31 15.35 -19.80
N VAL A 44 -10.19 15.18 -19.10
CA VAL A 44 -9.35 16.28 -18.63
C VAL A 44 -8.01 16.22 -19.37
N SER A 45 -7.65 17.29 -20.06
CA SER A 45 -6.33 17.40 -20.69
C SER A 45 -5.25 17.61 -19.63
N ILE A 46 -4.19 16.82 -19.69
CA ILE A 46 -3.05 16.92 -18.76
C ILE A 46 -1.84 17.41 -19.57
N PRO A 47 -1.41 18.68 -19.42
CA PRO A 47 -0.20 19.14 -20.09
C PRO A 47 1.02 18.42 -19.52
N PHE A 48 1.90 17.96 -20.40
CA PHE A 48 3.21 17.41 -20.05
C PHE A 48 4.29 18.39 -20.51
N ALA A 49 5.17 18.78 -19.61
CA ALA A 49 6.26 19.72 -19.88
C ALA A 49 7.57 19.25 -19.23
N ASP A 50 8.69 19.70 -19.81
CA ASP A 50 10.06 19.51 -19.34
C ASP A 50 10.67 20.92 -19.16
N ASP A 51 10.13 21.66 -18.19
CA ASP A 51 10.36 23.10 -17.98
C ASP A 51 10.86 23.45 -16.58
N GLY A 52 11.13 22.45 -15.74
CA GLY A 52 11.58 22.60 -14.35
C GLY A 52 10.51 23.18 -13.42
N THR A 53 9.22 23.09 -13.78
CA THR A 53 8.11 23.56 -12.96
C THR A 53 7.15 22.45 -12.54
N GLY A 54 6.38 22.72 -11.48
CA GLY A 54 5.38 21.79 -10.97
C GLY A 54 5.99 20.48 -10.49
N GLY A 55 5.75 19.40 -11.24
CA GLY A 55 6.28 18.07 -10.94
C GLY A 55 7.64 17.77 -11.58
N ASP A 56 8.13 18.64 -12.46
CA ASP A 56 9.42 18.48 -13.12
C ASP A 56 10.54 19.15 -12.29
N ALA A 57 11.57 18.37 -11.95
CA ALA A 57 12.65 18.82 -11.08
C ALA A 57 13.78 19.53 -11.83
N VAL A 58 14.00 19.19 -13.11
CA VAL A 58 15.16 19.69 -13.89
C VAL A 58 14.72 19.96 -15.31
N ALA A 59 14.64 21.25 -15.68
CA ALA A 59 14.27 21.66 -17.02
C ALA A 59 15.25 21.13 -18.09
N GLY A 60 14.69 20.57 -19.17
CA GLY A 60 15.41 20.15 -20.36
C GLY A 60 16.20 18.85 -20.19
N ASP A 61 15.89 18.02 -19.19
CA ASP A 61 16.57 16.74 -18.97
C ASP A 61 15.91 15.57 -19.74
N GLY A 62 14.82 15.85 -20.45
CA GLY A 62 14.03 14.91 -21.23
C GLY A 62 12.97 14.15 -20.42
N ALA A 63 12.75 14.49 -19.14
CA ALA A 63 11.71 13.91 -18.29
C ALA A 63 10.45 14.78 -18.29
N PHE A 64 9.54 14.51 -19.23
CA PHE A 64 8.27 15.24 -19.31
C PHE A 64 7.36 14.88 -18.14
N THR A 65 6.83 15.89 -17.47
CA THR A 65 5.95 15.71 -16.32
C THR A 65 4.59 16.37 -16.51
N GLY A 66 3.52 15.69 -16.10
CA GLY A 66 2.16 16.20 -16.06
C GLY A 66 1.50 15.95 -14.71
N VAL A 67 0.64 16.87 -14.27
CA VAL A 67 -0.01 16.78 -12.95
C VAL A 67 -1.52 16.58 -13.10
N LEU A 68 -2.04 15.55 -12.44
CA LEU A 68 -3.47 15.30 -12.28
C LEU A 68 -3.91 15.72 -10.87
N ALA A 69 -4.84 16.67 -10.79
CA ALA A 69 -5.50 17.10 -9.57
C ALA A 69 -7.04 16.94 -9.73
N PRO A 70 -7.61 15.76 -9.43
CA PRO A 70 -9.01 15.45 -9.74
C PRO A 70 -10.00 16.44 -9.14
N ALA A 71 -9.79 16.84 -7.88
CA ALA A 71 -10.63 17.79 -7.14
C ALA A 71 -10.71 19.20 -7.78
N GLN A 72 -9.75 19.55 -8.64
CA GLN A 72 -9.68 20.85 -9.33
C GLN A 72 -10.09 20.75 -10.82
N SER A 73 -10.74 19.65 -11.21
CA SER A 73 -11.06 19.34 -12.60
C SER A 73 -12.50 18.83 -12.76
N GLY A 74 -12.89 18.50 -13.99
CA GLY A 74 -14.17 17.84 -14.27
C GLY A 74 -14.32 16.45 -13.61
N LEU A 75 -13.26 15.91 -13.01
CA LEU A 75 -13.24 14.63 -12.29
C LEU A 75 -13.47 14.77 -10.78
N ALA A 76 -13.79 15.96 -10.27
CA ALA A 76 -13.86 16.23 -8.83
C ALA A 76 -14.80 15.29 -8.06
N SER A 77 -15.94 14.93 -8.67
CA SER A 77 -16.94 14.03 -8.08
C SER A 77 -16.78 12.56 -8.50
N PHE A 78 -15.79 12.23 -9.33
CA PHE A 78 -15.58 10.85 -9.76
C PHE A 78 -15.06 10.02 -8.58
N ASN A 79 -15.52 8.78 -8.45
CA ASN A 79 -15.08 7.84 -7.42
C ASN A 79 -14.73 6.50 -8.08
N GLY A 80 -13.47 6.11 -8.05
CA GLY A 80 -12.95 4.93 -8.75
C GLY A 80 -11.61 5.19 -9.43
N THR A 81 -11.27 4.35 -10.41
CA THR A 81 -10.00 4.43 -11.14
C THR A 81 -10.04 5.51 -12.22
N ILE A 82 -9.16 6.50 -12.13
CA ILE A 82 -8.89 7.48 -13.19
C ILE A 82 -7.71 6.97 -14.00
N ARG A 83 -7.89 6.84 -15.31
CA ARG A 83 -6.84 6.50 -16.26
C ARG A 83 -6.36 7.75 -16.98
N THR A 84 -5.06 8.00 -16.89
CA THR A 84 -4.35 8.98 -17.72
C THR A 84 -3.66 8.27 -18.86
N GLU A 85 -4.12 8.51 -20.08
CA GLU A 85 -3.51 7.99 -21.30
C GLU A 85 -2.62 9.05 -21.93
N VAL A 86 -1.34 8.74 -22.13
CA VAL A 86 -0.35 9.62 -22.75
C VAL A 86 0.13 9.00 -24.06
N ARG A 87 -0.12 9.72 -25.15
CA ARG A 87 0.36 9.42 -26.50
C ARG A 87 1.61 10.24 -26.76
N TYR A 88 2.62 9.60 -27.31
CA TYR A 88 3.92 10.23 -27.56
C TYR A 88 4.56 9.71 -28.84
N SER A 89 5.62 10.37 -29.31
CA SER A 89 6.46 9.93 -30.42
C SER A 89 7.93 9.99 -30.02
N VAL A 90 8.69 8.94 -30.36
CA VAL A 90 10.15 8.85 -30.16
C VAL A 90 10.76 8.32 -31.43
N GLY A 91 11.70 9.06 -32.02
CA GLY A 91 12.35 8.65 -33.27
C GLY A 91 11.37 8.37 -34.42
N GLY A 92 10.25 9.10 -34.48
CA GLY A 92 9.19 8.93 -35.49
C GLY A 92 8.25 7.75 -35.23
N LYS A 93 8.40 7.00 -34.12
CA LYS A 93 7.51 5.91 -33.73
C LYS A 93 6.53 6.38 -32.68
N ASN A 94 5.24 6.15 -32.91
CA ASN A 94 4.19 6.47 -31.96
C ASN A 94 4.14 5.44 -30.82
N GLY A 95 3.90 5.93 -29.61
CA GLY A 95 3.76 5.14 -28.39
C GLY A 95 2.56 5.57 -27.55
N LEU A 96 2.22 4.71 -26.60
CA LEU A 96 1.13 4.89 -25.65
C LEU A 96 1.58 4.40 -24.27
N VAL A 97 1.34 5.20 -23.24
CA VAL A 97 1.44 4.77 -21.85
C VAL A 97 0.17 5.13 -21.09
N GLN A 98 -0.20 4.30 -20.12
CA GLN A 98 -1.38 4.50 -19.28
C GLN A 98 -0.96 4.51 -17.81
N PHE A 99 -1.48 5.47 -17.07
CA PHE A 99 -1.33 5.57 -15.61
C PHE A 99 -2.71 5.47 -14.97
N ASP A 100 -2.87 4.52 -14.06
CA ASP A 100 -4.12 4.34 -13.32
C ASP A 100 -3.96 4.78 -11.87
N VAL A 101 -4.89 5.60 -11.40
CA VAL A 101 -4.95 6.03 -9.99
C VAL A 101 -6.35 5.83 -9.44
N VAL A 102 -6.48 5.18 -8.29
CA VAL A 102 -7.75 5.11 -7.56
C VAL A 102 -7.98 6.46 -6.87
N TYR A 103 -9.11 7.09 -7.14
CA TYR A 103 -9.52 8.36 -6.55
C TYR A 103 -10.79 8.19 -5.72
N THR A 104 -10.77 8.72 -4.50
CA THR A 104 -11.94 8.78 -3.63
C THR A 104 -12.23 10.26 -3.30
N PRO A 105 -13.37 10.82 -3.75
CA PRO A 105 -13.68 12.24 -3.55
C PRO A 105 -14.22 12.53 -2.14
N GLU A 106 -14.74 11.51 -1.47
CA GLU A 106 -15.25 11.59 -0.10
C GLU A 106 -14.29 10.92 0.88
N LEU A 107 -13.85 11.66 1.90
CA LEU A 107 -12.94 11.15 2.92
C LEU A 107 -13.74 10.38 3.99
N PRO A 108 -13.44 9.10 4.24
CA PRO A 108 -14.14 8.31 5.25
C PRO A 108 -13.74 8.70 6.68
N ALA A 109 -12.56 9.29 6.85
CA ALA A 109 -12.07 9.86 8.09
C ALA A 109 -11.01 10.94 7.79
N ALA A 110 -10.64 11.72 8.81
CA ALA A 110 -9.57 12.70 8.74
C ALA A 110 -8.61 12.51 9.93
N TRP A 111 -7.30 12.65 9.70
CA TRP A 111 -6.33 12.65 10.79
C TRP A 111 -6.61 13.80 11.75
N ALA A 112 -6.50 13.51 13.05
CA ALA A 112 -6.80 14.45 14.11
C ALA A 112 -5.56 14.63 15.00
N GLY A 113 -5.21 15.89 15.32
CA GLY A 113 -4.11 16.20 16.24
C GLY A 113 -2.74 15.67 15.80
N PRO A 114 -1.71 15.86 16.64
CA PRO A 114 -0.38 15.36 16.38
C PRO A 114 -0.29 13.85 16.69
N PRO A 115 0.44 13.07 15.87
CA PRO A 115 0.85 11.71 16.24
C PRO A 115 1.68 11.73 17.53
N ARG A 116 1.57 10.66 18.29
CA ARG A 116 2.38 10.43 19.50
C ARG A 116 2.85 8.99 19.54
N GLU A 117 3.70 8.69 20.50
CA GLU A 117 4.15 7.33 20.73
C GLU A 117 4.14 6.99 22.21
N ALA A 118 4.18 5.69 22.47
CA ALA A 118 4.38 5.13 23.80
C ALA A 118 5.06 3.76 23.70
N VAL A 119 5.73 3.37 24.78
CA VAL A 119 6.09 1.96 24.99
C VAL A 119 4.98 1.30 25.79
N GLU A 120 4.22 0.44 25.16
CA GLU A 120 3.08 -0.26 25.77
C GLU A 120 3.32 -1.76 25.75
N VAL A 121 3.23 -2.39 26.93
CA VAL A 121 3.45 -3.85 27.09
C VAL A 121 4.77 -4.29 26.42
N GLY A 122 5.80 -3.44 26.52
CA GLY A 122 7.12 -3.67 25.95
C GLY A 122 7.20 -3.60 24.41
N SER A 123 6.23 -3.00 23.73
CA SER A 123 6.28 -2.71 22.28
C SER A 123 6.24 -1.20 22.05
N LEU A 124 6.88 -0.72 20.98
CA LEU A 124 6.75 0.67 20.56
C LEU A 124 5.45 0.83 19.79
N VAL A 125 4.54 1.68 20.26
CA VAL A 125 3.25 1.94 19.63
C VAL A 125 3.22 3.39 19.14
N PHE A 126 2.98 3.56 17.84
CA PHE A 126 2.65 4.85 17.27
C PHE A 126 1.15 5.03 17.29
N HIS A 127 0.70 6.12 17.90
CA HIS A 127 -0.70 6.47 18.00
C HIS A 127 -1.00 7.63 17.05
N LEU A 128 -1.93 7.40 16.14
CA LEU A 128 -2.38 8.38 15.16
C LEU A 128 -3.86 8.64 15.42
N PRO A 129 -4.23 9.78 16.02
CA PRO A 129 -5.63 10.07 16.25
C PRO A 129 -6.34 10.31 14.91
N LEU A 130 -7.55 9.79 14.80
CA LEU A 130 -8.34 9.76 13.58
C LEU A 130 -9.79 10.10 13.92
N ASP A 131 -10.37 11.08 13.24
CA ASP A 131 -11.79 11.40 13.34
C ASP A 131 -12.56 10.70 12.22
N VAL A 132 -13.31 9.66 12.60
CA VAL A 132 -13.99 8.74 11.69
C VAL A 132 -15.37 9.25 11.34
N ARG A 133 -15.65 9.43 10.05
CA ARG A 133 -16.96 9.86 9.55
C ARG A 133 -17.81 8.66 9.15
N MET A 134 -17.19 7.69 8.48
CA MET A 134 -17.82 6.45 8.06
C MET A 134 -17.33 5.29 8.93
N PRO A 135 -18.19 4.66 9.76
CA PRO A 135 -17.78 3.49 10.52
C PRO A 135 -17.50 2.31 9.59
N GLY A 136 -16.60 1.41 10.00
CA GLY A 136 -16.25 0.20 9.25
C GLY A 136 -14.82 -0.25 9.46
N ARG A 137 -14.36 -1.18 8.63
CA ARG A 137 -13.02 -1.77 8.75
C ARG A 137 -11.97 -0.88 8.08
N TYR A 138 -11.06 -0.34 8.88
CA TYR A 138 -9.94 0.47 8.41
C TYR A 138 -8.66 -0.35 8.35
N ILE A 139 -7.96 -0.22 7.23
CA ILE A 139 -6.62 -0.74 7.06
C ILE A 139 -5.69 0.46 6.94
N VAL A 140 -4.70 0.55 7.83
CA VAL A 140 -3.69 1.61 7.82
C VAL A 140 -2.32 0.97 7.89
N ASN A 141 -1.41 1.38 7.03
CA ASN A 141 -0.02 0.94 7.04
C ASN A 141 0.92 2.13 7.29
N GLY A 142 2.09 1.83 7.85
CA GLY A 142 3.17 2.80 7.98
C GLY A 142 4.52 2.11 8.01
N ARG A 143 5.54 2.76 7.46
CA ARG A 143 6.90 2.23 7.44
C ARG A 143 7.70 2.81 8.59
N VAL A 144 8.58 2.00 9.18
CA VAL A 144 9.52 2.46 10.20
C VAL A 144 10.92 2.27 9.68
N ASP A 145 11.67 3.38 9.62
CA ASP A 145 13.08 3.40 9.27
C ASP A 145 13.93 3.69 10.52
N ASP A 146 15.17 3.22 10.53
CA ASP A 146 16.17 3.54 11.55
C ASP A 146 16.84 4.90 11.29
N ALA A 147 17.73 5.33 12.18
CA ALA A 147 18.43 6.61 12.06
C ALA A 147 19.35 6.72 10.83
N ARG A 148 19.67 5.59 10.18
CA ARG A 148 20.48 5.54 8.96
C ARG A 148 19.60 5.51 7.71
N GLY A 149 18.28 5.55 7.86
CA GLY A 149 17.30 5.47 6.77
C GLY A 149 17.06 4.04 6.27
N HIS A 150 17.49 3.01 7.01
CA HIS A 150 17.19 1.63 6.62
C HIS A 150 15.79 1.25 7.07
N PRO A 151 14.99 0.59 6.20
CA PRO A 151 13.68 0.10 6.58
C PRO A 151 13.81 -1.05 7.59
N VAL A 152 13.08 -0.92 8.70
CA VAL A 152 13.09 -1.89 9.81
C VAL A 152 11.79 -2.70 9.83
N ALA A 153 10.65 -2.04 9.64
CA ALA A 153 9.34 -2.68 9.72
C ALA A 153 8.28 -2.00 8.84
N LEU A 154 7.29 -2.79 8.41
CA LEU A 154 5.99 -2.32 7.96
C LEU A 154 4.98 -2.62 9.07
N LEU A 155 4.34 -1.59 9.59
CA LEU A 155 3.31 -1.71 10.62
C LEU A 155 1.95 -1.66 9.96
N THR A 156 1.03 -2.51 10.41
CA THR A 156 -0.33 -2.58 9.88
C THR A 156 -1.33 -2.53 11.03
N PHE A 157 -2.35 -1.69 10.88
CA PHE A 157 -3.57 -1.68 11.65
C PHE A 157 -4.70 -2.20 10.76
N ASN A 158 -5.51 -3.12 11.27
CA ASN A 158 -6.68 -3.67 10.58
C ASN A 158 -7.78 -3.95 11.60
N ASP A 159 -8.68 -3.00 11.79
CA ASP A 159 -9.77 -3.16 12.75
C ASP A 159 -11.01 -2.36 12.34
N VAL A 160 -12.14 -2.66 12.99
CA VAL A 160 -13.41 -1.95 12.84
C VAL A 160 -13.43 -0.73 13.76
N LEU A 161 -13.70 0.43 13.18
CA LEU A 161 -13.83 1.69 13.91
C LEU A 161 -15.27 2.19 13.88
N GLY A 162 -15.72 2.73 15.01
CA GLY A 162 -16.96 3.49 15.12
C GLY A 162 -16.81 4.93 14.64
N PRO A 163 -17.90 5.69 14.51
CA PRO A 163 -17.84 7.11 14.15
C PRO A 163 -17.23 7.96 15.29
N GLY A 164 -16.63 9.09 14.93
CA GLY A 164 -16.02 10.05 15.84
C GLY A 164 -14.54 9.78 16.14
N PRO A 165 -14.03 10.28 17.27
CA PRO A 165 -12.61 10.15 17.64
C PRO A 165 -12.21 8.70 17.89
N ASN A 166 -11.19 8.26 17.17
CA ASN A 166 -10.53 6.97 17.32
C ASN A 166 -9.01 7.16 17.35
N ASP A 167 -8.29 6.11 17.72
CA ASP A 167 -6.83 6.13 17.82
C ASP A 167 -6.26 4.91 17.09
N ILE A 168 -5.60 5.16 15.96
CA ILE A 168 -4.94 4.12 15.18
C ILE A 168 -3.63 3.76 15.88
N ARG A 169 -3.44 2.47 16.16
CA ARG A 169 -2.29 1.95 16.90
C ARG A 169 -1.40 1.11 15.98
N LEU A 170 -0.37 1.73 15.42
CA LEU A 170 0.66 1.03 14.64
C LEU A 170 1.73 0.50 15.60
N THR A 171 1.71 -0.81 15.85
CA THR A 171 2.54 -1.45 16.89
C THR A 171 3.75 -2.14 16.31
N MET A 172 4.94 -1.77 16.79
CA MET A 172 6.20 -2.45 16.52
C MET A 172 6.60 -3.31 17.72
N PHE A 173 6.60 -4.63 17.54
CA PHE A 173 6.82 -5.56 18.65
C PHE A 173 8.19 -5.45 19.29
N GLY A 174 8.21 -5.54 20.61
CA GLY A 174 9.45 -5.47 21.40
C GLY A 174 10.50 -6.49 20.98
N LYS A 175 10.08 -7.72 20.66
CA LYS A 175 11.00 -8.76 20.24
C LYS A 175 11.71 -8.42 18.93
N LEU A 176 10.99 -7.84 17.97
CA LEU A 176 11.60 -7.35 16.74
C LEU A 176 12.67 -6.28 17.03
N LEU A 177 12.35 -5.35 17.93
CA LEU A 177 13.28 -4.29 18.34
C LEU A 177 14.54 -4.86 19.02
N ARG A 178 14.39 -5.87 19.87
CA ARG A 178 15.53 -6.54 20.52
C ARG A 178 16.38 -7.34 19.54
N ASP A 179 15.75 -8.19 18.75
CA ASP A 179 16.44 -9.12 17.85
C ASP A 179 17.17 -8.36 16.72
N LYS A 180 16.57 -7.27 16.20
CA LYS A 180 17.19 -6.45 15.15
C LYS A 180 18.12 -5.37 15.68
N SER A 181 17.91 -4.89 16.91
CA SER A 181 18.70 -3.81 17.51
C SER A 181 18.91 -2.62 16.53
N PRO A 182 17.82 -2.03 15.98
CA PRO A 182 17.93 -0.99 14.97
C PRO A 182 18.55 0.29 15.55
N ALA A 183 19.20 1.08 14.70
CA ALA A 183 19.84 2.33 15.14
C ALA A 183 18.78 3.38 15.53
N PRO A 184 18.71 3.84 16.79
CA PRO A 184 17.77 4.88 17.20
C PRO A 184 18.23 6.27 16.71
N PRO A 185 17.31 7.24 16.54
CA PRO A 185 15.86 7.11 16.72
C PRO A 185 15.18 6.42 15.54
N LEU A 186 14.05 5.77 15.81
CA LEU A 186 13.19 5.19 14.78
C LEU A 186 12.22 6.23 14.23
N THR A 187 11.89 6.17 12.95
CA THR A 187 10.98 7.13 12.33
C THR A 187 9.84 6.45 11.60
N LEU A 188 8.61 6.70 12.03
CA LEU A 188 7.41 6.37 11.28
C LEU A 188 7.29 7.30 10.08
N ARG A 189 7.07 6.74 8.90
CA ARG A 189 6.90 7.48 7.65
C ARG A 189 5.92 6.83 6.70
N ASP A 190 5.42 7.65 5.78
CA ASP A 190 4.55 7.27 4.67
C ASP A 190 3.36 6.42 5.13
N VAL A 191 2.51 7.04 5.95
CA VAL A 191 1.30 6.39 6.44
C VAL A 191 0.19 6.54 5.39
N ASP A 192 -0.34 5.41 4.96
CA ASP A 192 -1.45 5.30 4.04
C ASP A 192 -2.55 4.41 4.63
N GLY A 193 -3.78 4.62 4.21
CA GLY A 193 -4.88 3.81 4.70
C GLY A 193 -6.17 4.04 3.98
N TYR A 194 -7.13 3.18 4.26
CA TYR A 194 -8.44 3.20 3.64
C TYR A 194 -9.50 2.51 4.50
N LEU A 195 -10.74 2.92 4.33
CA LEU A 195 -11.91 2.15 4.72
C LEU A 195 -12.15 1.07 3.67
N LEU A 196 -12.13 -0.20 4.06
CA LEU A 196 -12.54 -1.32 3.22
C LEU A 196 -14.06 -1.31 3.05
N LYS A 197 -14.50 -1.36 1.80
CA LYS A 197 -15.91 -1.51 1.44
C LYS A 197 -16.11 -2.88 0.82
N GLU A 198 -16.75 -3.77 1.55
CA GLU A 198 -17.02 -5.13 1.07
C GLU A 198 -18.03 -5.10 -0.08
N ASN A 199 -17.80 -5.93 -1.10
CA ASN A 199 -18.73 -6.18 -2.21
C ASN A 199 -19.12 -4.95 -3.05
N THR A 200 -18.24 -3.97 -3.20
CA THR A 200 -18.46 -2.79 -4.04
C THR A 200 -17.20 -2.39 -4.79
N ASP A 201 -17.35 -1.63 -5.88
CA ASP A 201 -16.25 -1.05 -6.66
C ASP A 201 -16.39 0.49 -6.69
N PRO A 202 -15.37 1.26 -6.29
CA PRO A 202 -14.12 0.80 -5.69
C PRO A 202 -14.34 0.15 -4.31
N ASP A 203 -13.57 -0.90 -4.03
CA ASP A 203 -13.57 -1.68 -2.77
C ASP A 203 -13.01 -0.90 -1.56
N ARG A 204 -12.68 0.38 -1.75
CA ARG A 204 -12.02 1.21 -0.76
C ARG A 204 -12.39 2.67 -0.86
N ALA A 205 -12.44 3.34 0.29
CA ALA A 205 -12.40 4.80 0.39
C ALA A 205 -11.09 5.20 1.06
N LEU A 206 -10.28 6.01 0.38
CA LEU A 206 -8.92 6.34 0.83
C LEU A 206 -8.90 7.41 1.93
N LEU A 207 -8.00 7.25 2.89
CA LEU A 207 -7.61 8.30 3.83
C LEU A 207 -6.62 9.26 3.17
N PRO A 208 -6.59 10.55 3.59
CA PRO A 208 -5.49 11.44 3.23
C PRO A 208 -4.16 10.82 3.63
N ARG A 209 -3.16 10.81 2.76
CA ARG A 209 -1.86 10.21 3.08
C ARG A 209 -1.04 11.14 3.98
N LEU A 210 -0.30 10.56 4.92
CA LEU A 210 0.75 11.26 5.65
C LEU A 210 2.09 10.88 5.01
N ALA A 211 2.45 11.60 3.95
CA ALA A 211 3.67 11.34 3.18
C ALA A 211 4.94 11.83 3.91
N GLY A 212 6.04 11.10 3.73
CA GLY A 212 7.31 11.41 4.37
C GLY A 212 7.29 11.13 5.86
N LYS A 213 8.14 11.84 6.62
CA LYS A 213 8.31 11.65 8.05
C LYS A 213 7.06 12.10 8.82
N VAL A 214 6.46 11.16 9.55
CA VAL A 214 5.25 11.38 10.37
C VAL A 214 5.61 11.63 11.83
N LEU A 215 6.38 10.72 12.44
CA LEU A 215 6.85 10.85 13.81
C LEU A 215 8.22 10.20 13.96
N THR A 216 9.17 10.90 14.58
CA THR A 216 10.43 10.30 15.03
C THR A 216 10.32 10.00 16.51
N ALA A 217 10.61 8.75 16.83
CA ALA A 217 10.58 8.25 18.18
C ALA A 217 11.70 8.76 19.05
N ALA A 218 11.42 8.91 20.33
CA ALA A 218 12.41 9.00 21.37
C ALA A 218 13.28 7.75 21.36
N ALA A 219 14.55 7.94 21.72
CA ALA A 219 15.47 6.83 21.90
C ALA A 219 15.12 6.09 23.20
N HIS A 220 14.43 4.97 23.09
CA HIS A 220 14.19 4.07 24.22
C HIS A 220 15.29 3.02 24.34
N ALA A 221 15.67 2.67 25.57
CA ALA A 221 16.60 1.58 25.82
C ALA A 221 15.98 0.25 25.36
N LEU A 222 16.76 -0.60 24.69
CA LEU A 222 16.29 -1.91 24.23
C LEU A 222 15.77 -2.81 25.35
N THR A 223 16.29 -2.62 26.57
CA THR A 223 15.82 -3.33 27.78
C THR A 223 14.38 -2.98 28.16
N GLY A 224 13.87 -1.82 27.73
CA GLY A 224 12.48 -1.42 27.91
C GLY A 224 11.49 -2.15 26.99
N TYR A 225 11.98 -2.85 25.97
CA TYR A 225 11.17 -3.68 25.09
C TYR A 225 11.06 -5.11 25.61
N SER A 226 9.93 -5.76 25.32
CA SER A 226 9.69 -7.16 25.67
C SER A 226 10.50 -8.09 24.76
N ASP A 227 11.03 -9.18 25.32
CA ASP A 227 11.61 -10.29 24.54
C ASP A 227 10.60 -11.46 24.37
N ALA A 228 9.35 -11.27 24.79
CA ALA A 228 8.33 -12.29 24.63
C ALA A 228 8.02 -12.54 23.15
N GLU A 229 7.79 -13.81 22.81
CA GLU A 229 7.29 -14.15 21.48
C GLU A 229 5.92 -13.51 21.23
N TRP A 230 5.72 -13.07 19.98
CA TRP A 230 4.43 -12.57 19.52
C TRP A 230 3.33 -13.63 19.71
N GLN A 231 2.23 -13.23 20.34
CA GLN A 231 1.04 -14.07 20.50
C GLN A 231 -0.13 -13.40 19.79
N SER A 232 -0.78 -14.13 18.89
CA SER A 232 -2.03 -13.71 18.25
C SER A 232 -2.99 -14.89 18.13
N GLU A 233 -4.26 -14.61 17.88
CA GLU A 233 -5.26 -15.63 17.62
C GLU A 233 -4.87 -16.47 16.39
N GLU A 234 -4.39 -15.83 15.33
CA GLU A 234 -3.98 -16.49 14.10
C GLU A 234 -2.79 -17.43 14.33
N ARG A 235 -1.77 -16.99 15.09
CA ARG A 235 -0.64 -17.85 15.49
C ARG A 235 -1.17 -19.06 16.26
N SER A 236 -2.06 -18.84 17.22
CA SER A 236 -2.63 -19.90 18.05
C SER A 236 -3.42 -20.92 17.20
N ARG A 237 -4.25 -20.43 16.27
CA ARG A 237 -5.00 -21.27 15.33
C ARG A 237 -4.05 -22.06 14.41
N TYR A 238 -3.04 -21.40 13.84
CA TYR A 238 -2.07 -22.05 12.97
C TYR A 238 -1.30 -23.16 13.70
N LEU A 239 -0.78 -22.87 14.90
CA LEU A 239 -0.07 -23.85 15.70
C LEU A 239 -0.96 -25.01 16.13
N THR A 240 -2.24 -24.76 16.38
CA THR A 240 -3.22 -25.79 16.71
C THR A 240 -3.43 -26.74 15.53
N GLU A 241 -3.68 -26.22 14.33
CA GLU A 241 -3.85 -27.03 13.12
C GLU A 241 -2.56 -27.76 12.74
N PHE A 242 -1.42 -27.07 12.74
CA PHE A 242 -0.12 -27.70 12.47
C PHE A 242 0.19 -28.83 13.45
N SER A 243 -0.12 -28.64 14.74
CA SER A 243 0.07 -29.68 15.76
C SER A 243 -0.84 -30.89 15.53
N LYS A 244 -2.04 -30.67 15.00
CA LYS A 244 -2.96 -31.76 14.60
C LYS A 244 -2.37 -32.54 13.42
N ASP A 245 -1.97 -31.86 12.36
CA ASP A 245 -1.37 -32.49 11.17
C ASP A 245 -0.11 -33.31 11.53
N LEU A 246 0.73 -32.76 12.41
CA LEU A 246 1.93 -33.44 12.87
C LEU A 246 1.62 -34.71 13.67
N ARG A 247 0.57 -34.70 14.51
CA ARG A 247 0.10 -35.90 15.20
C ARG A 247 -0.43 -36.95 14.23
N GLU A 248 -1.22 -36.54 13.24
CA GLU A 248 -1.75 -37.46 12.22
C GLU A 248 -0.62 -38.08 11.38
N ALA A 249 0.34 -37.27 10.93
CA ALA A 249 1.50 -37.74 10.17
C ALA A 249 2.34 -38.74 10.97
N ARG A 250 2.60 -38.46 12.26
CA ARG A 250 3.28 -39.41 13.16
C ARG A 250 2.50 -40.71 13.31
N GLY A 251 1.17 -40.64 13.44
CA GLY A 251 0.32 -41.82 13.52
C GLY A 251 0.37 -42.67 12.25
N ARG A 252 0.30 -42.04 11.07
CA ARG A 252 0.43 -42.73 9.77
C ARG A 252 1.80 -43.38 9.61
N LEU A 253 2.88 -42.69 10.00
CA LEU A 253 4.22 -43.25 9.96
C LEU A 253 4.39 -44.43 10.92
N ALA A 254 3.81 -44.37 12.11
CA ALA A 254 3.86 -45.47 13.06
C ALA A 254 3.06 -46.70 12.59
N ALA A 255 1.97 -46.48 11.86
CA ALA A 255 1.16 -47.54 11.24
C ALA A 255 1.68 -47.98 9.87
N PHE A 256 2.71 -47.31 9.32
CA PHE A 256 3.24 -47.61 8.01
C PHE A 256 4.05 -48.91 8.06
N ASP A 257 3.52 -49.94 7.43
CA ASP A 257 4.25 -51.18 7.17
C ASP A 257 4.97 -51.06 5.81
N PRO A 258 6.30 -51.00 5.78
CA PRO A 258 7.07 -50.87 4.53
C PRO A 258 7.01 -52.15 3.67
N THR A 259 6.48 -53.25 4.19
CA THR A 259 6.35 -54.53 3.49
C THR A 259 4.95 -54.77 2.91
N ALA A 260 3.99 -53.92 3.28
CA ALA A 260 2.64 -53.98 2.72
C ALA A 260 2.66 -53.62 1.22
N PRO A 261 1.94 -54.35 0.35
CA PRO A 261 1.87 -54.03 -1.06
C PRO A 261 1.26 -52.64 -1.24
N LEU A 262 1.89 -51.82 -2.08
CA LEU A 262 1.39 -50.48 -2.41
C LEU A 262 -0.03 -50.58 -2.97
N PRO A 263 -0.94 -49.65 -2.60
CA PRO A 263 -2.27 -49.62 -3.19
C PRO A 263 -2.15 -49.48 -4.72
N PRO A 264 -3.06 -50.10 -5.48
CA PRO A 264 -3.06 -49.98 -6.93
C PRO A 264 -3.15 -48.51 -7.34
N SER A 265 -2.31 -48.10 -8.29
CA SER A 265 -2.27 -46.73 -8.78
C SER A 265 -3.63 -46.32 -9.36
N GLU A 266 -4.17 -45.18 -8.93
CA GLU A 266 -5.38 -44.57 -9.49
C GLU A 266 -5.19 -44.08 -10.94
N CYS A 267 -3.97 -44.19 -11.49
CA CYS A 267 -3.66 -43.83 -12.87
C CYS A 267 -3.73 -45.00 -13.86
N LEU A 268 -4.42 -46.10 -13.54
CA LEU A 268 -4.70 -47.14 -14.54
C LEU A 268 -5.87 -46.71 -15.44
N PRO A 269 -5.69 -46.63 -16.77
CA PRO A 269 -6.82 -46.42 -17.67
C PRO A 269 -7.75 -47.64 -17.58
N ALA A 270 -9.05 -47.39 -17.41
CA ALA A 270 -10.07 -48.42 -17.46
C ALA A 270 -9.95 -49.18 -18.79
N THR A 271 -9.45 -50.42 -18.74
CA THR A 271 -9.48 -51.33 -19.88
C THR A 271 -10.91 -51.79 -20.11
N ARG A 272 -11.35 -51.66 -21.36
CA ARG A 272 -12.67 -52.00 -21.93
C ARG A 272 -13.22 -53.36 -21.50
#